data_AF-A0A0N7BVF7-F1
#
_entry.id   AF-A0A0N7BVF7-F1
#
_cell.length_a   1.000
_cell.length_b   1.000
_cell.length_c   1.000
_cell.angle_alpha   90.00
_cell.angle_beta   90.00
_cell.angle_gamma   90.00
#
_symmetry.space_group_name_H-M   'P 1'
#
loop_
_entity.id
_entity.type
_entity.pdbx_description
1 polymer ?
#
loop_
_entity_poly.entity_id
_entity_poly.type
_entity_poly.pdbx_seq_one_letter_code
_entity_poly.pdbx_strand_id
1 'polypeptide(L)'
;MVDILTEVIPELVNIILKTNDVLNKKNTGEYEVSIVFGEYASPSFDTVVETVGKAKTYGVMSIEQCIEEMYGDTWTDEEKKEEIQRIKEQNGYLVAEEPKTVDDYDMSYTDDNEVETDGQEG
;
A
#
# COMPACT_ATOMS: atom_id res chain seq x y z
N MET A 1 -1.56 -25.63 8.32
CA MET A 1 -2.54 -26.66 7.87
C MET A 1 -2.97 -26.37 6.44
N VAL A 2 -3.27 -25.09 6.13
CA VAL A 2 -3.40 -24.59 4.76
C VAL A 2 -2.12 -24.86 3.95
N ASP A 3 -0.94 -24.70 4.55
CA ASP A 3 0.36 -24.91 3.89
C ASP A 3 0.57 -26.33 3.35
N ILE A 4 0.09 -27.33 4.10
CA ILE A 4 0.16 -28.74 3.69
C ILE A 4 -0.79 -28.98 2.52
N LEU A 5 -1.96 -28.33 2.52
CA LEU A 5 -2.93 -28.46 1.43
C LEU A 5 -2.45 -27.74 0.17
N THR A 6 -1.77 -26.60 0.29
CA THR A 6 -1.12 -25.91 -0.85
C THR A 6 0.00 -26.72 -1.47
N GLU A 7 0.60 -27.68 -0.76
CA GLU A 7 1.64 -28.57 -1.29
C GLU A 7 1.07 -29.87 -1.86
N VAL A 8 0.18 -30.53 -1.11
CA VAL A 8 -0.33 -31.86 -1.46
C VAL A 8 -1.34 -31.84 -2.61
N ILE A 9 -2.20 -30.81 -2.68
CA ILE A 9 -3.24 -30.78 -3.71
C ILE A 9 -2.64 -30.58 -5.12
N PRO A 10 -1.66 -29.66 -5.35
CA PRO A 10 -1.01 -29.56 -6.66
C PRO A 10 -0.30 -30.85 -7.08
N GLU A 11 0.38 -31.54 -6.16
CA GLU A 11 1.00 -32.83 -6.44
C GLU A 11 -0.03 -33.88 -6.86
N LEU A 12 -1.15 -33.97 -6.13
CA LEU A 12 -2.23 -34.89 -6.45
C LEU A 12 -2.82 -34.62 -7.84
N VAL A 13 -3.09 -33.35 -8.16
CA VAL A 13 -3.64 -32.95 -9.46
C VAL A 13 -2.65 -33.26 -10.58
N ASN A 14 -1.35 -33.00 -10.37
CA ASN A 14 -0.32 -33.33 -11.34
C ASN A 14 -0.28 -34.84 -11.63
N ILE A 15 -0.32 -35.68 -10.60
CA ILE A 15 -0.36 -37.14 -10.73
C ILE A 15 -1.62 -37.60 -11.50
N ILE A 16 -2.78 -37.01 -11.21
CA ILE A 16 -4.03 -37.32 -11.91
C ILE A 16 -3.93 -36.99 -13.40
N LEU A 17 -3.41 -35.80 -13.74
CA LEU A 17 -3.27 -35.38 -15.13
C LEU A 17 -2.28 -36.26 -15.90
N LYS A 18 -1.13 -36.58 -15.29
CA LYS A 18 -0.14 -37.51 -15.88
C LYS A 18 -0.72 -38.91 -16.07
N THR A 19 -1.49 -39.41 -15.10
CA THR A 19 -2.16 -40.72 -15.20
C THR A 19 -3.20 -40.71 -16.32
N ASN A 20 -3.94 -39.61 -16.48
CA ASN A 20 -4.89 -39.42 -17.56
C ASN A 20 -4.21 -39.39 -18.95
N ASP A 21 -3.04 -38.76 -19.07
CA ASP A 21 -2.25 -38.80 -20.31
C ASP A 21 -1.83 -40.23 -20.67
N VAL A 22 -1.32 -40.98 -19.68
CA VAL A 22 -0.92 -42.40 -19.87
C VAL A 22 -2.11 -43.26 -20.30
N LEU A 23 -3.27 -43.09 -19.65
CA LEU A 23 -4.50 -43.80 -20.00
C LEU A 23 -4.98 -43.49 -21.43
N ASN A 24 -4.80 -42.25 -21.88
CA ASN A 24 -5.20 -41.80 -23.22
C ASN A 24 -4.10 -41.95 -24.28
N LYS A 25 -2.99 -42.65 -23.97
CA LYS A 25 -1.82 -42.83 -24.85
C LYS A 25 -1.24 -41.51 -25.37
N LYS A 26 -1.34 -40.45 -24.56
CA LYS A 26 -0.69 -39.16 -24.82
C LYS A 26 0.68 -39.13 -24.15
N ASN A 27 1.59 -38.34 -24.70
CA ASN A 27 2.85 -38.04 -24.00
C ASN A 27 2.52 -37.27 -22.72
N THR A 28 3.17 -37.65 -21.63
CA THR A 28 2.98 -37.04 -20.32
C THR A 28 3.38 -35.57 -20.38
N GLY A 29 2.43 -34.67 -20.17
CA GLY A 29 2.68 -33.23 -20.12
C GLY A 29 3.42 -32.80 -18.84
N GLU A 30 4.11 -31.66 -18.91
CA GLU A 30 4.50 -30.93 -17.71
C GLU A 30 3.36 -30.00 -17.30
N TYR A 31 2.83 -30.22 -16.10
CA TYR A 31 1.74 -29.45 -15.54
C TYR A 31 2.27 -28.61 -14.37
N GLU A 32 2.24 -27.29 -14.54
CA GLU A 32 2.26 -26.38 -13.40
C GLU A 32 0.84 -26.22 -12.86
N VAL A 33 0.65 -26.60 -11.60
CA VAL A 33 -0.63 -26.48 -10.91
C VAL A 33 -0.43 -25.51 -9.76
N SER A 34 -1.16 -24.40 -9.77
CA SER A 34 -1.25 -23.46 -8.65
C SER A 34 -2.64 -23.53 -8.04
N ILE A 35 -2.71 -23.36 -6.72
CA ILE A 35 -3.97 -23.35 -5.97
C ILE A 35 -4.04 -22.07 -5.16
N VAL A 36 -5.14 -21.36 -5.36
CA VAL A 36 -5.51 -20.20 -4.56
C VAL A 36 -6.65 -20.63 -3.66
N PHE A 37 -6.44 -20.58 -2.35
CA PHE A 37 -7.54 -20.75 -1.41
C PHE A 37 -8.39 -19.49 -1.45
N GLY A 38 -9.59 -19.59 -2.01
CA GLY A 38 -10.63 -18.61 -1.75
C GLY A 38 -11.12 -18.79 -0.31
N GLU A 39 -11.23 -17.69 0.43
CA GLU A 39 -11.60 -17.73 1.84
C GLU A 39 -13.03 -18.29 2.01
N TYR A 40 -13.15 -19.56 2.36
CA TYR A 40 -14.45 -20.27 2.48
C TYR A 40 -15.29 -19.83 3.69
N ALA A 41 -14.85 -18.81 4.41
CA ALA A 41 -15.52 -18.28 5.60
C ALA A 41 -15.29 -16.79 5.83
N SER A 42 -14.58 -16.09 4.93
CA SER A 42 -14.42 -14.65 5.08
C SER A 42 -15.63 -13.94 4.49
N PRO A 43 -16.06 -12.83 5.12
CA PRO A 43 -17.18 -12.04 4.65
C PRO A 43 -17.05 -11.78 3.14
N SER A 44 -18.18 -11.83 2.41
CA SER A 44 -18.16 -11.45 1.00
C SER A 44 -17.53 -10.07 0.86
N PHE A 45 -16.88 -9.80 -0.27
CA PHE A 45 -16.28 -8.49 -0.54
C PHE A 45 -17.27 -7.35 -0.25
N ASP A 46 -18.55 -7.50 -0.61
CA ASP A 46 -19.61 -6.53 -0.31
C ASP A 46 -19.77 -6.26 1.20
N THR A 47 -19.68 -7.31 2.03
CA THR A 47 -19.77 -7.20 3.49
C THR A 47 -18.55 -6.50 4.08
N VAL A 48 -17.36 -6.77 3.52
CA VAL A 48 -16.11 -6.08 3.88
C VAL A 48 -16.22 -4.60 3.54
N VAL A 49 -16.62 -4.26 2.32
CA VAL A 49 -16.83 -2.88 1.85
C VAL A 49 -17.80 -2.13 2.77
N GLU A 50 -18.92 -2.74 3.13
CA GLU A 50 -19.90 -2.12 4.03
C GLU A 50 -19.32 -1.84 5.42
N THR A 51 -18.61 -2.81 5.99
CA THR A 51 -18.05 -2.71 7.36
C THR A 51 -16.92 -1.68 7.40
N VAL A 52 -15.99 -1.79 6.46
CA VAL A 52 -14.85 -0.87 6.30
C VAL A 52 -15.32 0.55 6.01
N GLY A 53 -16.32 0.70 5.12
CA GLY A 53 -16.92 2.01 4.81
C GLY A 53 -17.56 2.68 6.02
N LYS A 54 -18.27 1.92 6.86
CA LYS A 54 -18.82 2.43 8.14
C LYS A 54 -17.71 2.81 9.11
N ALA A 55 -16.71 1.96 9.28
CA ALA A 55 -15.56 2.22 10.15
C ALA A 55 -14.80 3.50 9.74
N LYS A 56 -14.61 3.68 8.43
CA LYS A 56 -14.01 4.90 7.89
C LYS A 56 -14.85 6.14 8.18
N THR A 57 -16.16 6.05 7.95
CA THR A 57 -17.11 7.15 8.18
C THR A 57 -17.19 7.54 9.66
N TYR A 58 -17.09 6.56 10.57
CA TYR A 58 -17.05 6.81 12.01
C TYR A 58 -15.71 7.35 12.51
N GLY A 59 -14.71 7.49 11.63
CA GLY A 59 -13.38 7.99 11.98
C GLY A 59 -12.55 7.01 12.80
N VAL A 60 -12.96 5.73 12.87
CA VAL A 60 -12.23 4.70 13.63
C VAL A 60 -11.16 3.99 12.80
N MET A 61 -11.13 4.21 11.48
CA MET A 61 -10.22 3.53 10.54
C MET A 61 -9.54 4.51 9.58
N SER A 62 -8.22 4.34 9.36
CA SER A 62 -7.43 5.15 8.42
C SER A 62 -7.64 4.71 6.96
N ILE A 63 -7.15 5.48 5.99
CA ILE A 63 -7.26 5.09 4.56
C ILE A 63 -6.45 3.82 4.29
N GLU A 64 -5.25 3.76 4.88
CA GLU A 64 -4.32 2.63 4.76
C GLU A 64 -4.97 1.34 5.23
N GLN A 65 -5.60 1.35 6.42
CA GLN A 65 -6.26 0.17 6.94
C GLN A 65 -7.48 -0.20 6.09
N CYS A 66 -8.24 0.76 5.56
CA CYS A 66 -9.35 0.45 4.67
C CYS A 66 -8.90 -0.30 3.41
N ILE A 67 -7.79 0.12 2.80
CA ILE A 67 -7.25 -0.54 1.60
C ILE A 67 -6.70 -1.94 1.94
N GLU A 68 -6.04 -2.09 3.09
CA GLU A 68 -5.55 -3.39 3.54
C GLU A 68 -6.69 -4.39 3.79
N GLU A 69 -7.75 -3.99 4.50
CA GLU A 69 -8.88 -4.89 4.79
C GLU A 69 -9.65 -5.27 3.51
N MET A 70 -9.71 -4.39 2.51
CA MET A 70 -10.46 -4.64 1.27
C MET A 70 -9.65 -5.43 0.24
N TYR A 71 -8.34 -5.23 0.17
CA TYR A 71 -7.51 -5.70 -0.93
C TYR A 71 -6.19 -6.39 -0.52
N GLY A 72 -5.91 -6.55 0.78
CA GLY A 72 -4.64 -7.04 1.32
C GLY A 72 -4.14 -8.34 0.68
N ASP A 73 -5.05 -9.27 0.38
CA ASP A 73 -4.75 -10.57 -0.24
C ASP A 73 -4.85 -10.57 -1.76
N THR A 74 -5.36 -9.50 -2.37
CA THR A 74 -5.64 -9.44 -3.82
C THR A 74 -4.73 -8.49 -4.58
N TRP A 75 -4.18 -7.47 -3.91
CA TRP A 75 -3.33 -6.44 -4.49
C TRP A 75 -1.92 -6.52 -3.91
N THR A 76 -0.94 -6.16 -4.72
CA THR A 76 0.45 -5.99 -4.31
C THR A 76 0.61 -4.78 -3.39
N ASP A 77 1.72 -4.74 -2.64
CA ASP A 77 2.03 -3.60 -1.76
C ASP A 77 2.21 -2.29 -2.54
N GLU A 78 2.77 -2.34 -3.75
CA GLU A 78 2.87 -1.18 -4.63
C GLU A 78 1.49 -0.67 -5.07
N GLU A 79 0.58 -1.55 -5.52
CA GLU A 79 -0.79 -1.17 -5.90
C GLU A 79 -1.56 -0.53 -4.73
N LYS A 80 -1.40 -1.07 -3.52
CA LYS A 80 -2.00 -0.50 -2.30
C LYS A 80 -1.45 0.89 -2.00
N LYS A 81 -0.13 1.11 -2.11
CA LYS A 81 0.50 2.43 -1.88
C LYS A 81 0.02 3.48 -2.88
N GLU A 82 -0.03 3.13 -4.16
CA GLU A 82 -0.50 4.01 -5.22
C GLU A 82 -1.97 4.42 -4.99
N GLU A 83 -2.81 3.47 -4.59
CA GLU A 83 -4.21 3.74 -4.27
C GLU A 83 -4.37 4.68 -3.07
N ILE A 84 -3.64 4.40 -1.99
CA ILE A 84 -3.64 5.24 -0.79
C ILE A 84 -3.25 6.67 -1.16
N GLN A 85 -2.21 6.84 -1.99
CA GLN A 85 -1.74 8.14 -2.45
C GLN A 85 -2.82 8.85 -3.29
N ARG A 86 -3.42 8.14 -4.26
CA ARG A 86 -4.48 8.70 -5.11
C ARG A 86 -5.69 9.17 -4.30
N ILE A 87 -6.13 8.38 -3.31
CA ILE A 87 -7.26 8.74 -2.44
C ILE A 87 -6.89 9.91 -1.54
N LYS A 88 -5.65 9.98 -1.04
CA LYS A 88 -5.17 11.12 -0.24
C LYS A 88 -5.24 12.42 -1.04
N GLU A 89 -4.74 12.41 -2.27
CA GLU A 89 -4.78 13.56 -3.18
C GLU A 89 -6.21 13.98 -3.52
N GLN A 90 -7.10 13.04 -3.84
CA GLN A 90 -8.51 13.31 -4.11
C GLN A 90 -9.24 13.93 -2.92
N ASN A 91 -8.90 13.52 -1.71
CA ASN A 91 -9.47 14.07 -0.47
C ASN A 91 -8.79 15.37 -0.02
N GLY A 92 -7.86 15.91 -0.82
CA GLY A 92 -7.16 17.17 -0.52
C GLY A 92 -6.12 17.04 0.60
N TYR A 93 -5.71 15.81 0.95
CA TYR A 93 -4.54 15.62 1.80
C TYR A 93 -3.30 15.93 0.95
N LEU A 94 -2.81 17.16 1.07
CA LEU A 94 -1.50 17.51 0.57
C LEU A 94 -0.46 16.75 1.41
N VAL A 95 0.45 16.04 0.75
CA VAL A 95 1.69 15.62 1.39
C VAL A 95 2.41 16.92 1.75
N ALA A 96 2.34 17.31 3.02
CA ALA A 96 3.12 18.43 3.51
C ALA A 96 4.59 18.03 3.35
N GLU A 97 5.32 18.70 2.46
CA GLU A 97 6.78 18.68 2.54
C GLU A 97 7.13 19.16 3.95
N GLU A 98 7.91 18.38 4.69
CA GLU A 98 8.38 18.80 6.00
C GLU A 98 8.98 20.21 5.86
N PRO A 99 8.61 21.18 6.73
CA PRO A 99 9.21 22.49 6.68
C PRO A 99 10.71 22.31 6.86
N LYS A 100 11.49 22.63 5.82
CA LYS A 100 12.94 22.70 5.93
C LYS A 100 13.25 23.68 7.06
N THR A 101 13.85 23.17 8.13
CA THR A 101 14.42 24.03 9.15
C THR A 101 15.39 24.97 8.44
N VAL A 102 15.18 26.27 8.56
CA VAL A 102 16.17 27.26 8.13
C VAL A 102 17.39 26.99 9.00
N ASP A 103 18.45 26.43 8.40
CA ASP A 103 19.72 26.27 9.08
C ASP A 103 20.19 27.65 9.52
N ASP A 104 20.49 27.77 10.82
CA ASP A 104 20.63 28.99 11.61
C ASP A 104 21.96 29.76 11.34
N TYR A 105 22.36 29.88 10.07
CA TYR A 105 23.64 30.47 9.67
C TYR A 105 23.50 31.40 8.47
N ASP A 106 22.90 32.57 8.67
CA ASP A 106 23.43 33.84 8.16
C ASP A 106 22.68 35.02 8.79
N MET A 107 23.05 35.36 10.04
CA MET A 107 22.74 36.67 10.60
C MET A 107 24.05 37.47 10.66
N SER A 108 24.57 37.85 9.50
CA SER A 108 25.61 38.88 9.42
C SER A 108 24.95 40.24 9.69
N TYR A 109 25.07 40.71 10.94
CA TYR A 109 24.85 42.11 11.26
C TYR A 109 25.88 42.96 10.51
N THR A 110 25.47 43.68 9.47
CA THR A 110 26.25 44.80 8.97
C THR A 110 26.03 46.00 9.90
N ASP A 111 27.00 46.20 10.78
CA ASP A 111 27.18 47.41 11.59
C ASP A 111 27.60 48.56 10.67
N ASP A 112 26.63 49.26 10.07
CA ASP A 112 26.86 50.53 9.39
C ASP A 112 26.76 51.67 10.40
N ASN A 113 27.85 51.90 11.13
CA ASN A 113 28.13 53.16 11.80
C ASN A 113 28.68 54.17 10.79
N GLU A 114 27.84 55.07 10.28
CA GLU A 114 28.29 56.40 9.86
C GLU A 114 27.49 57.47 10.62
N VAL A 115 28.15 58.01 11.64
CA VAL A 115 27.73 59.22 12.36
C VAL A 115 28.20 60.41 11.54
N GLU A 116 27.32 61.01 10.75
CA GLU A 116 27.55 62.37 10.25
C GLU A 116 27.18 63.37 11.35
N THR A 117 28.21 63.91 12.00
CA THR A 117 28.09 65.12 12.82
C THR A 117 28.11 66.34 11.90
N ASP A 118 27.04 67.12 11.90
CA ASP A 118 27.11 68.52 11.48
C ASP A 118 26.61 69.40 12.64
N GLY A 119 27.57 70.06 13.31
CA GLY A 119 27.31 71.34 13.96
C GLY A 119 27.04 72.38 12.86
N GLN A 120 26.43 73.53 13.08
CA GLN A 120 26.47 74.41 14.23
C GLN A 120 25.45 75.55 13.98
N GLU A 121 24.97 76.10 15.08
CA GLU A 121 24.77 77.55 15.30
C GLU A 121 23.52 78.28 14.77
N GLY A 122 22.90 79.01 15.72
CA GLY A 122 21.83 79.98 15.52
C GLY A 122 20.95 80.11 16.75
#